data_AF-A0A971BHK5-F1
#
_entry.id   AF-A0A971BHK5-F1
#
_cell.length_a   1.000
_cell.length_b   1.000
_cell.length_c   1.000
_cell.angle_alpha   90.00
_cell.angle_beta   90.00
_cell.angle_gamma   90.00
#
_symmetry.space_group_name_H-M   'P 1'
#
loop_
_entity.id
_entity.type
_entity.pdbx_description
1 polymer ?
#
loop_
_entity_poly.entity_id
_entity_poly.type
_entity_poly.pdbx_seq_one_letter_code
_entity_poly.pdbx_strand_id
1 'polypeptide(L)'
;LGDTVQTLTMSQDKAFTFSIDHGNAEDQFNIKHCNEQLKSNWDEVCTPAIDIYRLGRWANGAGLGLVSGTALTSATVMRAIMAGGAAMNNKLAPKKNRVLFIAESVYIETKLSGEIIGIDKLGEESVKNGVVGRIDGTDIVPVADSFLPAGISFIIKYRDATVDPMKLKTLRVQKNPLGYDADVGECRFYHDSFVLDAKMNGIYVHAQSGMLPVPTLTGTSSVTIACAGSTAIRYTLDGSNPKTSPTALTYSGAVAVSAGQTLRACGTGAGVVNSPVAEYTRPA
;
A
#
# COMPACT_ATOMS: atom_id res chain seq x y z
N LEU A 1 -18.91 -12.47 20.92
CA LEU A 1 -18.03 -11.47 20.29
C LEU A 1 -16.67 -11.67 20.95
N GLY A 2 -15.66 -12.15 20.22
CA GLY A 2 -14.31 -12.30 20.76
C GLY A 2 -13.44 -11.17 20.22
N ASP A 3 -12.63 -10.57 21.08
CA ASP A 3 -11.71 -9.49 20.69
C ASP A 3 -10.38 -10.11 20.25
N THR A 4 -10.02 -9.89 18.99
CA THR A 4 -8.71 -10.29 18.47
C THR A 4 -7.73 -9.14 18.63
N VAL A 5 -6.72 -9.31 19.48
CA VAL A 5 -5.66 -8.30 19.70
C VAL A 5 -4.49 -8.57 18.75
N GLN A 6 -4.14 -7.56 17.96
CA GLN A 6 -2.96 -7.59 17.08
C GLN A 6 -1.90 -6.64 17.64
N THR A 7 -0.69 -7.17 17.91
CA THR A 7 0.45 -6.35 18.37
C THR A 7 1.26 -5.88 17.17
N LEU A 8 1.47 -4.57 17.05
CA LEU A 8 2.17 -3.94 15.93
C LEU A 8 3.37 -3.16 16.45
N THR A 9 4.56 -3.49 15.96
CA THR A 9 5.82 -2.86 16.38
C THR A 9 6.29 -1.89 15.31
N MET A 10 6.42 -0.61 15.66
CA MET A 10 6.95 0.41 14.77
C MET A 10 8.46 0.21 14.55
N SER A 11 8.96 0.57 13.36
CA SER A 11 10.35 0.33 12.96
C SER A 11 11.03 1.51 12.26
N GLN A 12 10.28 2.39 11.59
CA GLN A 12 10.87 3.47 10.79
C GLN A 12 11.13 4.72 11.63
N ASP A 13 12.32 4.80 12.22
CA ASP A 13 12.85 6.00 12.87
C ASP A 13 13.84 6.69 11.94
N LYS A 14 13.48 7.89 11.48
CA LYS A 14 14.28 8.68 10.54
C LYS A 14 14.51 10.07 11.11
N ALA A 15 15.71 10.59 10.89
CA ALA A 15 16.09 11.93 11.30
C ALA A 15 17.04 12.54 10.27
N PHE A 16 17.03 13.87 10.19
CA PHE A 16 18.03 14.63 9.46
C PHE A 16 18.32 15.95 10.17
N THR A 17 19.50 16.48 9.93
CA THR A 17 19.92 17.80 10.41
C THR A 17 20.65 18.53 9.30
N PHE A 18 20.55 19.86 9.30
CA PHE A 18 21.32 20.73 8.43
C PHE A 18 21.57 22.06 9.15
N SER A 19 22.61 22.77 8.75
CA SER A 19 22.98 24.07 9.30
C SER A 19 23.12 25.10 8.19
N ILE A 20 22.67 26.32 8.45
CA ILE A 20 22.91 27.49 7.59
C ILE A 20 23.84 28.42 8.35
N ASP A 21 25.08 28.50 7.89
CA ASP A 21 26.13 29.38 8.44
C ASP A 21 25.82 30.87 8.21
N HIS A 22 26.14 31.72 9.19
CA HIS A 22 25.81 33.15 9.14
C HIS A 22 26.51 33.88 8.01
N GLY A 23 27.79 33.58 7.75
CA GLY A 23 28.52 34.20 6.62
C GLY A 23 27.84 33.90 5.28
N ASN A 24 27.43 32.65 5.07
CA ASN A 24 26.73 32.24 3.86
C ASN A 24 25.30 32.79 3.77
N ALA A 25 24.64 33.02 4.91
CA ALA A 25 23.33 33.66 4.97
C ALA A 25 23.42 35.15 4.63
N GLU A 26 24.43 35.86 5.16
CA GLU A 26 24.68 37.29 4.88
C GLU A 26 25.08 37.54 3.42
N ASP A 27 25.96 36.71 2.85
CA ASP A 27 26.36 36.77 1.43
C ASP A 27 25.18 36.53 0.47
N GLN A 28 24.13 35.84 0.94
CA GLN A 28 22.89 35.59 0.20
C GLN A 28 21.73 36.49 0.65
N PHE A 29 22.00 37.60 1.34
CA PHE A 29 20.99 38.57 1.82
C PHE A 29 19.86 37.94 2.65
N ASN A 30 20.15 36.89 3.43
CA ASN A 30 19.19 36.16 4.26
C ASN A 30 17.98 35.58 3.49
N ILE A 31 18.12 35.34 2.18
CA ILE A 31 17.03 34.80 1.34
C ILE A 31 16.65 33.37 1.76
N LYS A 32 17.58 32.58 2.30
CA LYS A 32 17.33 31.19 2.72
C LYS A 32 17.05 31.11 4.22
N HIS A 33 15.77 31.17 4.60
CA HIS A 33 15.39 30.94 5.99
C HIS A 33 15.46 29.45 6.36
N CYS A 34 16.13 29.12 7.46
CA CYS A 34 16.25 27.74 7.96
C CYS A 34 14.89 27.07 8.17
N ASN A 35 13.86 27.82 8.57
CA ASN A 35 12.49 27.32 8.71
C ASN A 35 11.87 26.89 7.37
N GLU A 36 12.10 27.68 6.31
CA GLU A 36 11.56 27.41 4.98
C GLU A 36 12.26 26.21 4.37
N GLN A 37 13.58 26.13 4.49
CA GLN A 37 14.34 24.96 4.04
C GLN A 37 13.93 23.69 4.79
N LEU A 38 13.66 23.78 6.09
CA LEU A 38 13.16 22.66 6.89
C LEU A 38 11.80 22.18 6.38
N LYS A 39 10.91 23.12 6.02
CA LYS A 39 9.60 22.80 5.45
C LYS A 39 9.71 22.22 4.04
N SER A 40 10.53 22.78 3.16
CA SER A 40 10.76 22.26 1.82
C SER A 40 11.32 20.84 1.88
N ASN A 41 12.30 20.56 2.74
CA ASN A 41 12.81 19.19 2.95
C ASN A 41 11.73 18.23 3.49
N TRP A 42 10.81 18.73 4.32
CA TRP A 42 9.68 17.92 4.80
C TRP A 42 8.70 17.57 3.66
N ASP A 43 8.34 18.56 2.84
CA ASP A 43 7.35 18.42 1.77
C ASP A 43 7.92 17.65 0.57
N GLU A 44 9.19 17.86 0.21
CA GLU A 44 9.81 17.30 -1.00
C GLU A 44 10.51 15.95 -0.78
N VAL A 45 10.96 15.65 0.45
CA VAL A 45 11.73 14.42 0.73
C VAL A 45 11.04 13.53 1.74
N CYS A 46 10.66 14.09 2.90
CA CYS A 46 10.12 13.27 3.99
C CYS A 46 8.73 12.73 3.66
N THR A 47 7.84 13.58 3.15
CA THR A 47 6.47 13.18 2.81
C THR A 47 6.44 12.12 1.70
N PRO A 48 7.16 12.29 0.57
CA PRO A 48 7.27 11.24 -0.45
C PRO A 48 7.86 9.93 0.08
N ALA A 49 8.91 9.99 0.91
CA ALA A 49 9.50 8.78 1.49
C ALA A 49 8.51 8.02 2.39
N ILE A 50 7.70 8.73 3.18
CA ILE A 50 6.64 8.14 4.02
C ILE A 50 5.56 7.49 3.14
N ASP A 51 5.16 8.15 2.05
CA ASP A 51 4.10 7.66 1.17
C ASP A 51 4.55 6.45 0.34
N ILE A 52 5.77 6.44 -0.20
CA ILE A 52 6.41 5.28 -0.85
C ILE A 52 6.38 4.07 0.11
N TYR A 53 6.80 4.30 1.35
CA TYR A 53 6.80 3.24 2.37
C TYR A 53 5.40 2.70 2.64
N ARG A 54 4.40 3.59 2.81
CA ARG A 54 3.00 3.21 3.06
C ARG A 54 2.41 2.40 1.92
N LEU A 55 2.53 2.88 0.69
CA LEU A 55 2.02 2.19 -0.50
C LEU A 55 2.66 0.80 -0.64
N GLY A 56 3.97 0.70 -0.39
CA GLY A 56 4.67 -0.59 -0.37
C GLY A 56 4.19 -1.54 0.73
N ARG A 57 3.92 -1.04 1.94
CA ARG A 57 3.38 -1.85 3.05
C ARG A 57 1.95 -2.29 2.80
N TRP A 58 1.10 -1.42 2.26
CA TRP A 58 -0.27 -1.77 1.89
C TRP A 58 -0.30 -2.82 0.78
N ALA A 59 0.54 -2.68 -0.24
CA ALA A 59 0.64 -3.66 -1.32
C ALA A 59 1.06 -5.04 -0.78
N ASN A 60 2.09 -5.09 0.06
CA ASN A 60 2.58 -6.34 0.64
C ASN A 60 1.59 -6.99 1.61
N GLY A 61 0.82 -6.19 2.35
CA GLY A 61 -0.18 -6.66 3.31
C GLY A 61 -1.54 -6.99 2.69
N ALA A 62 -1.74 -6.77 1.39
CA ALA A 62 -3.04 -6.95 0.75
C ALA A 62 -3.54 -8.41 0.83
N GLY A 63 -4.80 -8.59 1.20
CA GLY A 63 -5.46 -9.91 1.21
C GLY A 63 -5.89 -10.35 -0.18
N LEU A 64 -6.26 -9.38 -1.05
CA LEU A 64 -6.75 -9.62 -2.40
C LEU A 64 -5.84 -8.98 -3.45
N GLY A 65 -5.77 -9.58 -4.63
CA GLY A 65 -5.07 -9.01 -5.75
C GLY A 65 -5.05 -9.91 -6.98
N LEU A 66 -4.59 -9.36 -8.09
CA LEU A 66 -4.47 -10.04 -9.36
C LEU A 66 -3.19 -9.63 -10.08
N VAL A 67 -2.54 -10.60 -10.72
CA VAL A 67 -1.43 -10.37 -11.65
C VAL A 67 -1.93 -10.65 -13.06
N SER A 68 -2.00 -9.62 -13.91
CA SER A 68 -2.49 -9.77 -15.28
C SER A 68 -1.41 -10.28 -16.25
N GLY A 69 -0.14 -10.00 -15.98
CA GLY A 69 0.98 -10.26 -16.89
C GLY A 69 1.05 -9.33 -18.11
N THR A 70 -0.08 -8.74 -18.49
CA THR A 70 -0.23 -7.76 -19.57
C THR A 70 -0.48 -6.35 -19.02
N ALA A 71 0.06 -5.35 -19.72
CA ALA A 71 -0.20 -3.95 -19.39
C ALA A 71 -1.68 -3.62 -19.60
N LEU A 72 -2.23 -2.79 -18.71
CA LEU A 72 -3.59 -2.27 -18.87
C LEU A 72 -3.61 -1.25 -20.01
N THR A 73 -4.69 -1.28 -20.77
CA THR A 73 -4.94 -0.36 -21.89
C THR A 73 -6.27 0.34 -21.67
N SER A 74 -6.54 1.40 -22.43
CA SER A 74 -7.83 2.10 -22.45
C SER A 74 -9.06 1.19 -22.62
N ALA A 75 -8.91 -0.01 -23.19
CA ALA A 75 -9.99 -0.99 -23.36
C ALA A 75 -10.21 -1.93 -22.15
N THR A 76 -9.20 -2.08 -21.28
CA THR A 76 -9.17 -3.10 -20.21
C THR A 76 -9.11 -2.50 -18.80
N VAL A 77 -8.60 -1.27 -18.64
CA VAL A 77 -8.37 -0.63 -17.35
C VAL A 77 -9.63 -0.52 -16.49
N MET A 78 -10.77 -0.10 -17.09
CA MET A 78 -12.04 0.03 -16.37
C MET A 78 -12.56 -1.32 -15.87
N ARG A 79 -12.50 -2.36 -16.71
CA ARG A 79 -12.87 -3.72 -16.32
C ARG A 79 -12.01 -4.23 -15.16
N ALA A 80 -10.71 -3.97 -15.19
CA ALA A 80 -9.80 -4.37 -14.12
C ALA A 80 -10.15 -3.69 -12.79
N ILE A 81 -10.43 -2.38 -12.81
CA ILE A 81 -10.83 -1.62 -11.59
C ILE A 81 -12.16 -2.16 -11.04
N MET A 82 -13.16 -2.36 -11.91
CA MET A 82 -14.46 -2.92 -11.51
C MET A 82 -14.36 -4.36 -10.99
N ALA A 83 -13.50 -5.18 -11.58
CA ALA A 83 -13.24 -6.53 -11.10
C ALA A 83 -12.59 -6.53 -9.71
N GLY A 84 -11.68 -5.60 -9.44
CA GLY A 84 -11.12 -5.38 -8.10
C GLY A 84 -12.18 -4.97 -7.09
N GLY A 85 -13.05 -4.03 -7.45
CA GLY A 85 -14.19 -3.61 -6.64
C GLY A 85 -15.16 -4.78 -6.34
N ALA A 86 -15.43 -5.63 -7.33
CA ALA A 86 -16.25 -6.83 -7.17
C ALA A 86 -15.60 -7.87 -6.25
N ALA A 87 -14.29 -8.11 -6.39
CA ALA A 87 -13.55 -9.02 -5.50
C ALA A 87 -13.65 -8.59 -4.03
N MET A 88 -13.54 -7.28 -3.76
CA MET A 88 -13.72 -6.72 -2.42
C MET A 88 -15.18 -6.84 -1.93
N ASN A 89 -16.16 -6.61 -2.79
CA ASN A 89 -17.58 -6.76 -2.46
C ASN A 89 -17.95 -8.20 -2.09
N ASN A 90 -17.41 -9.18 -2.82
CA ASN A 90 -17.63 -10.61 -2.56
C ASN A 90 -17.03 -11.06 -1.22
N LYS A 91 -16.05 -10.31 -0.69
CA LYS A 91 -15.49 -10.50 0.66
C LYS A 91 -16.08 -9.53 1.69
N LEU A 92 -17.21 -8.90 1.38
CA LEU A 92 -17.98 -8.01 2.27
C LEU A 92 -17.19 -6.79 2.78
N ALA A 93 -16.15 -6.34 2.04
CA ALA A 93 -15.48 -5.09 2.37
C ALA A 93 -16.46 -3.91 2.17
N PRO A 94 -16.50 -2.91 3.07
CA PRO A 94 -17.41 -1.76 2.91
C PRO A 94 -17.11 -0.95 1.63
N LYS A 95 -18.15 -0.50 0.92
CA LYS A 95 -18.00 0.35 -0.29
C LYS A 95 -17.64 1.80 0.02
N LYS A 96 -18.23 2.35 1.10
CA LYS A 96 -17.95 3.71 1.55
C LYS A 96 -16.48 3.85 1.95
N ASN A 97 -15.87 5.01 1.73
CA ASN A 97 -14.48 5.30 2.10
C ASN A 97 -13.43 4.37 1.43
N ARG A 98 -13.72 3.88 0.22
CA ARG A 98 -12.69 3.31 -0.64
C ARG A 98 -12.01 4.41 -1.44
N VAL A 99 -10.71 4.28 -1.59
CA VAL A 99 -9.88 5.15 -2.42
C VAL A 99 -9.06 4.29 -3.37
N LEU A 100 -9.04 4.66 -4.65
CA LEU A 100 -8.25 4.05 -5.71
C LEU A 100 -6.97 4.88 -5.88
N PHE A 101 -5.83 4.28 -5.55
CA PHE A 101 -4.52 4.81 -5.85
C PHE A 101 -4.04 4.20 -7.17
N ILE A 102 -3.85 5.03 -8.19
CA ILE A 102 -3.53 4.58 -9.55
C ILE A 102 -2.22 5.20 -10.03
N ALA A 103 -1.37 4.39 -10.65
CA ALA A 103 -0.16 4.89 -11.31
C ALA A 103 -0.53 5.93 -12.38
N GLU A 104 0.21 7.04 -12.49
CA GLU A 104 -0.04 8.09 -13.48
C GLU A 104 -0.08 7.55 -14.91
N SER A 105 0.79 6.61 -15.25
CA SER A 105 0.80 5.96 -16.57
C SER A 105 -0.52 5.23 -16.87
N VAL A 106 -1.08 4.51 -15.90
CA VAL A 106 -2.38 3.80 -16.04
C VAL A 106 -3.54 4.78 -15.93
N TYR A 107 -3.36 5.90 -15.23
CA TYR A 107 -4.37 6.94 -15.11
C TYR A 107 -4.62 7.66 -16.45
N ILE A 108 -3.58 7.86 -17.26
CA ILE A 108 -3.71 8.34 -18.63
C ILE A 108 -4.60 7.40 -19.46
N GLU A 109 -4.36 6.08 -19.40
CA GLU A 109 -5.19 5.07 -20.09
C GLU A 109 -6.64 5.07 -19.59
N THR A 110 -6.86 5.35 -18.31
CA THR A 110 -8.20 5.49 -17.73
C THR A 110 -8.94 6.66 -18.38
N LYS A 111 -8.30 7.82 -18.55
CA LYS A 111 -8.89 8.98 -19.24
C LYS A 111 -9.18 8.71 -20.72
N LEU A 112 -8.32 7.94 -21.38
CA LEU A 112 -8.48 7.59 -22.80
C LEU A 112 -9.53 6.49 -23.04
N SER A 113 -10.03 5.85 -21.99
CA SER A 113 -11.05 4.81 -22.13
C SER A 113 -12.33 5.37 -22.77
N GLY A 114 -12.80 4.69 -23.81
CA GLY A 114 -14.02 5.08 -24.53
C GLY A 114 -15.28 5.05 -23.65
N GLU A 115 -15.24 4.35 -22.51
CA GLU A 115 -16.31 4.30 -21.52
C GLU A 115 -16.50 5.62 -20.76
N ILE A 116 -15.44 6.44 -20.64
CA ILE A 116 -15.51 7.77 -20.00
C ILE A 116 -15.81 8.88 -21.01
N ILE A 117 -15.26 8.80 -22.22
CA ILE A 117 -15.41 9.81 -23.27
C ILE A 117 -16.85 9.87 -23.82
N GLY A 118 -17.65 8.81 -23.65
CA GLY A 118 -19.06 8.78 -24.08
C GLY A 118 -20.09 9.43 -23.14
N ILE A 119 -19.68 10.01 -22.00
CA ILE A 119 -20.59 10.56 -20.98
C ILE A 119 -20.39 12.08 -20.84
N ASP A 120 -20.95 12.82 -21.81
CA ASP A 120 -20.85 14.28 -21.99
C ASP A 120 -21.48 15.16 -20.89
N LYS A 121 -21.84 14.62 -19.72
CA LYS A 121 -22.52 15.39 -18.63
C LYS A 121 -21.94 15.21 -17.22
N LEU A 122 -20.83 14.47 -17.05
CA LEU A 122 -20.18 14.30 -15.74
C LEU A 122 -19.03 15.30 -15.46
N GLY A 123 -18.78 16.24 -16.39
CA GLY A 123 -17.62 17.13 -16.36
C GLY A 123 -17.71 18.33 -15.41
N GLU A 124 -18.92 18.82 -15.06
CA GLU A 124 -19.03 20.13 -14.40
C GLU A 124 -18.77 20.10 -12.88
N GLU A 125 -19.16 19.02 -12.18
CA GLU A 125 -18.96 18.86 -10.72
C GLU A 125 -17.59 18.24 -10.37
N SER A 126 -16.97 17.47 -11.28
CA SER A 126 -15.64 16.88 -11.04
C SER A 126 -14.51 17.91 -11.18
N VAL A 127 -14.68 18.91 -12.06
CA VAL A 127 -13.67 19.97 -12.25
C VAL A 127 -13.64 20.96 -11.07
N LYS A 128 -14.78 21.17 -10.40
CA LYS A 128 -14.92 22.15 -9.31
C LYS A 128 -14.23 21.77 -7.99
N ASN A 129 -14.02 20.48 -7.72
CA ASN A 129 -13.51 20.02 -6.41
C ASN A 129 -12.03 19.62 -6.40
N GLY A 130 -11.30 19.78 -7.51
CA GLY A 130 -9.89 19.37 -7.58
C GLY A 130 -9.65 17.88 -7.33
N VAL A 131 -10.72 17.07 -7.33
CA VAL A 131 -10.67 15.62 -7.22
C VAL A 131 -10.81 15.05 -8.61
N VAL A 132 -9.93 14.11 -8.88
CA VAL A 132 -9.71 13.42 -10.14
C VAL A 132 -10.85 12.40 -10.36
N GLY A 133 -12.11 12.85 -10.39
CA GLY A 133 -13.30 12.02 -10.64
C GLY A 133 -13.57 10.92 -9.59
N ARG A 134 -14.77 10.31 -9.68
CA ARG A 134 -15.16 9.10 -8.94
C ARG A 134 -15.47 8.00 -9.94
N ILE A 135 -14.89 6.81 -9.78
CA ILE A 135 -15.25 5.62 -10.55
C ILE A 135 -15.87 4.60 -9.58
N ASP A 136 -17.08 4.10 -9.89
CA ASP A 136 -17.81 3.13 -9.07
C ASP A 136 -17.93 3.52 -7.58
N GLY A 137 -18.16 4.82 -7.31
CA GLY A 137 -18.28 5.36 -5.95
C GLY A 137 -16.97 5.36 -5.14
N THR A 138 -15.83 5.12 -5.78
CA THR A 138 -14.47 5.17 -5.21
C THR A 138 -13.78 6.45 -5.65
N ASP A 139 -13.18 7.18 -4.71
CA ASP A 139 -12.40 8.39 -5.01
C ASP A 139 -11.04 7.99 -5.64
N ILE A 140 -10.61 8.67 -6.70
CA ILE A 140 -9.35 8.39 -7.38
C ILE A 140 -8.28 9.36 -6.92
N VAL A 141 -7.11 8.82 -6.61
CA VAL A 141 -5.89 9.57 -6.33
C VAL A 141 -4.81 9.07 -7.28
N PRO A 142 -4.45 9.86 -8.30
CA PRO A 142 -3.29 9.52 -9.12
C PRO A 142 -2.02 9.68 -8.28
N VAL A 143 -1.12 8.73 -8.41
CA VAL A 143 0.17 8.71 -7.72
C VAL A 143 1.28 8.51 -8.74
N ALA A 144 2.41 9.18 -8.50
CA ALA A 144 3.57 9.01 -9.35
C ALA A 144 3.97 7.52 -9.41
N ASP A 145 4.38 7.06 -10.59
CA ASP A 145 4.75 5.66 -10.80
C ASP A 145 5.88 5.19 -9.87
N SER A 146 6.78 6.11 -9.48
CA SER A 146 7.85 5.86 -8.52
C SER A 146 7.39 5.65 -7.07
N PHE A 147 6.15 6.04 -6.74
CA PHE A 147 5.59 5.88 -5.41
C PHE A 147 5.03 4.47 -5.18
N LEU A 148 4.63 3.80 -6.26
CA LEU A 148 4.15 2.43 -6.21
C LEU A 148 5.32 1.44 -6.35
N PRO A 149 5.23 0.25 -5.75
CA PRO A 149 6.19 -0.82 -6.02
C PRO A 149 6.21 -1.15 -7.52
N ALA A 150 7.40 -1.50 -8.03
CA ALA A 150 7.58 -1.78 -9.45
C ALA A 150 6.57 -2.83 -9.97
N GLY A 151 5.91 -2.51 -11.08
CA GLY A 151 4.93 -3.40 -11.74
C GLY A 151 3.51 -3.36 -11.18
N ILE A 152 3.26 -2.64 -10.08
CA ILE A 152 1.90 -2.41 -9.56
C ILE A 152 1.21 -1.34 -10.40
N SER A 153 -0.01 -1.65 -10.87
CA SER A 153 -0.83 -0.74 -11.68
C SER A 153 -1.69 0.17 -10.81
N PHE A 154 -2.42 -0.41 -9.85
CA PHE A 154 -3.28 0.33 -8.93
C PHE A 154 -3.56 -0.46 -7.65
N ILE A 155 -3.96 0.28 -6.60
CA ILE A 155 -4.35 -0.25 -5.28
C ILE A 155 -5.70 0.35 -4.90
N ILE A 156 -6.68 -0.49 -4.58
CA ILE A 156 -7.95 -0.07 -3.98
C ILE A 156 -7.86 -0.32 -2.48
N LYS A 157 -8.03 0.72 -1.68
CA LYS A 157 -7.90 0.67 -0.22
C LYS A 157 -9.17 1.16 0.45
N TYR A 158 -9.69 0.35 1.38
CA TYR A 158 -10.66 0.81 2.37
C TYR A 158 -9.97 1.51 3.54
N ARG A 159 -10.46 2.70 3.93
CA ARG A 159 -9.85 3.56 4.96
C ARG A 159 -9.42 2.82 6.23
N ASP A 160 -10.28 1.98 6.80
CA ASP A 160 -10.02 1.32 8.09
C ASP A 160 -9.31 -0.04 7.95
N ALA A 161 -8.83 -0.40 6.76
CA ALA A 161 -8.06 -1.63 6.57
C ALA A 161 -6.62 -1.51 7.09
N THR A 162 -6.13 -0.28 7.26
CA THR A 162 -4.74 -0.01 7.69
C THR A 162 -4.71 0.91 8.90
N VAL A 163 -3.61 0.83 9.63
CA VAL A 163 -3.26 1.79 10.66
C VAL A 163 -1.86 2.32 10.35
N ASP A 164 -1.76 3.64 10.23
CA ASP A 164 -0.56 4.34 9.77
C ASP A 164 -0.06 5.31 10.86
N PRO A 165 0.46 4.78 11.99
CA PRO A 165 0.85 5.61 13.13
C PRO A 165 2.06 6.49 12.82
N MET A 166 2.05 7.70 13.39
CA MET A 166 3.20 8.60 13.40
C MET A 166 3.39 9.16 14.81
N LYS A 167 4.61 9.04 15.34
CA LYS A 167 5.03 9.48 16.66
C LYS A 167 6.30 10.32 16.53
N LEU A 168 6.60 11.09 17.58
CA LEU A 168 7.85 11.86 17.71
C LEU A 168 8.16 12.73 16.48
N LYS A 169 7.15 13.39 15.90
CA LYS A 169 7.35 14.39 14.84
C LYS A 169 7.94 15.65 15.46
N THR A 170 9.27 15.73 15.48
CA THR A 170 10.00 16.91 15.97
C THR A 170 10.55 17.64 14.76
N LEU A 171 10.11 18.87 14.53
CA LEU A 171 10.67 19.80 13.57
C LEU A 171 11.04 21.04 14.37
N ARG A 172 12.33 21.28 14.55
CA ARG A 172 12.81 22.45 15.30
C ARG A 172 13.97 23.10 14.59
N VAL A 173 14.03 24.42 14.74
CA VAL A 173 15.20 25.21 14.34
C VAL A 173 15.81 25.76 15.61
N GLN A 174 17.09 25.48 15.80
CA GLN A 174 17.90 26.06 16.85
C GLN A 174 18.64 27.27 16.29
N LYS A 175 18.41 28.44 16.90
CA LYS A 175 19.16 29.65 16.57
C LYS A 175 20.41 29.75 17.41
N ASN A 176 21.56 29.97 16.79
CA ASN A 176 22.86 30.11 17.46
C ASN A 176 23.14 29.00 18.50
N PRO A 177 23.10 27.71 18.13
CA PRO A 177 23.42 26.64 19.06
C PRO A 177 24.90 26.67 19.43
N LEU A 178 25.20 26.27 20.67
CA LEU A 178 26.58 26.23 21.15
C LEU A 178 27.45 25.34 20.23
N GLY A 179 28.57 25.89 19.75
CA GLY A 179 29.53 25.18 18.90
C GLY A 179 29.37 25.40 17.39
N TYR A 180 28.33 26.12 16.94
CA TYR A 180 28.14 26.50 15.55
C TYR A 180 27.82 27.99 15.43
N ASP A 181 28.41 28.67 14.44
CA ASP A 181 27.99 30.01 14.04
C ASP A 181 26.90 29.92 12.96
N ALA A 182 25.79 29.23 13.26
CA ALA A 182 24.76 28.89 12.29
C ALA A 182 23.37 28.75 12.90
N ASP A 183 22.33 28.83 12.07
CA ASP A 183 21.00 28.31 12.40
C ASP A 183 20.94 26.82 12.04
N VAL A 184 20.55 25.95 12.98
CA VAL A 184 20.51 24.48 12.78
C VAL A 184 19.08 23.98 12.74
N GLY A 185 18.69 23.39 11.62
CA GLY A 185 17.44 22.68 11.44
C GLY A 185 17.57 21.22 11.84
N GLU A 186 16.63 20.72 12.64
CA GLU A 186 16.57 19.33 13.07
C GLU A 186 15.17 18.76 12.85
N CYS A 187 15.14 17.56 12.28
CA CYS A 187 13.94 16.80 12.09
C CYS A 187 14.13 15.36 12.58
N ARG A 188 13.14 14.85 13.30
CA ARG A 188 12.97 13.42 13.58
C ARG A 188 11.51 13.06 13.43
N PHE A 189 11.24 11.90 12.85
CA PHE A 189 9.89 11.35 12.76
C PHE A 189 9.95 9.83 12.87
N TYR A 190 9.05 9.28 13.69
CA TYR A 190 8.91 7.86 13.88
C TYR A 190 7.58 7.41 13.28
N HIS A 191 7.62 6.64 12.20
CA HIS A 191 6.41 6.24 11.46
C HIS A 191 6.38 4.75 11.19
N ASP A 192 5.19 4.22 10.90
CA ASP A 192 5.06 2.90 10.29
C ASP A 192 3.69 2.78 9.61
N SER A 193 3.46 1.64 8.96
CA SER A 193 2.23 1.31 8.27
C SER A 193 1.95 -0.19 8.38
N PHE A 194 0.73 -0.51 8.83
CA PHE A 194 0.29 -1.87 9.06
C PHE A 194 -1.06 -2.13 8.43
N VAL A 195 -1.23 -3.32 7.87
CA VAL A 195 -2.52 -3.84 7.44
C VAL A 195 -3.10 -4.68 8.58
N LEU A 196 -4.36 -4.44 8.94
CA LEU A 196 -5.03 -5.17 10.00
C LEU A 196 -5.45 -6.56 9.50
N ASP A 197 -5.14 -7.61 10.26
CA ASP A 197 -5.34 -9.00 9.82
C ASP A 197 -6.82 -9.32 9.54
N ALA A 198 -7.72 -8.80 10.39
CA ALA A 198 -9.16 -8.96 10.23
C ALA A 198 -9.73 -8.23 8.99
N LYS A 199 -9.01 -7.24 8.45
CA LYS A 199 -9.47 -6.36 7.37
C LYS A 199 -8.53 -6.38 6.15
N MET A 200 -7.68 -7.39 6.02
CA MET A 200 -6.75 -7.54 4.88
C MET A 200 -7.46 -7.58 3.52
N ASN A 201 -8.70 -8.10 3.46
CA ASN A 201 -9.54 -8.11 2.26
C ASN A 201 -10.10 -6.72 1.89
N GLY A 202 -9.88 -5.71 2.73
CA GLY A 202 -10.17 -4.31 2.45
C GLY A 202 -9.12 -3.63 1.56
N ILE A 203 -8.09 -4.37 1.12
CA ILE A 203 -7.07 -3.89 0.18
C ILE A 203 -7.02 -4.85 -1.00
N TYR A 204 -7.11 -4.29 -2.20
CA TYR A 204 -6.95 -4.99 -3.47
C TYR A 204 -5.79 -4.38 -4.25
N VAL A 205 -4.91 -5.23 -4.78
CA VAL A 205 -3.76 -4.80 -5.58
C VAL A 205 -3.84 -5.41 -6.97
N HIS A 206 -3.76 -4.58 -7.99
CA HIS A 206 -3.59 -5.04 -9.36
C HIS A 206 -2.15 -4.81 -9.80
N ALA A 207 -1.52 -5.86 -10.33
CA ALA A 207 -0.16 -5.82 -10.82
C ALA A 207 -0.10 -6.28 -12.27
N GLN A 208 0.65 -5.56 -13.10
CA GLN A 208 1.12 -6.11 -14.37
C GLN A 208 2.21 -7.15 -14.09
N SER A 209 3.17 -6.78 -13.24
CA SER A 209 4.30 -7.60 -12.83
C SER A 209 4.75 -7.20 -11.40
N GLY A 210 5.78 -7.82 -10.85
CA GLY A 210 6.35 -7.40 -9.56
C GLY A 210 5.53 -7.75 -8.31
N MET A 211 4.41 -8.47 -8.46
CA MET A 211 3.68 -9.13 -7.38
C MET A 211 3.61 -10.63 -7.65
N LEU A 212 3.72 -11.44 -6.60
CA LEU A 212 3.53 -12.89 -6.71
C LEU A 212 2.05 -13.24 -6.97
N PRO A 213 1.75 -14.24 -7.81
CA PRO A 213 0.38 -14.65 -8.06
C PRO A 213 -0.24 -15.30 -6.83
N VAL A 214 -1.58 -15.28 -6.75
CA VAL A 214 -2.33 -15.96 -5.68
C VAL A 214 -1.93 -17.44 -5.63
N PRO A 215 -1.59 -18.00 -4.46
CA PRO A 215 -1.25 -19.41 -4.35
C PRO A 215 -2.39 -20.32 -4.83
N THR A 216 -2.05 -21.36 -5.56
CA THR A 216 -2.99 -22.40 -5.98
C THR A 216 -3.02 -23.49 -4.91
N LEU A 217 -4.22 -23.82 -4.44
CA LEU A 217 -4.47 -24.88 -3.46
C LEU A 217 -5.14 -26.04 -4.19
N THR A 218 -4.57 -27.24 -4.13
CA THR A 218 -5.07 -28.42 -4.85
C THR A 218 -5.14 -29.63 -3.92
N GLY A 219 -6.27 -30.36 -3.95
CA GLY A 219 -6.55 -31.46 -3.04
C GLY A 219 -7.61 -31.09 -2.00
N THR A 220 -8.06 -32.07 -1.21
CA THR A 220 -9.14 -31.90 -0.22
C THR A 220 -8.68 -32.18 1.20
N SER A 221 -8.23 -33.40 1.48
CA SER A 221 -7.67 -33.80 2.77
C SER A 221 -6.16 -33.62 2.86
N SER A 222 -5.48 -33.69 1.72
CA SER A 222 -4.05 -33.46 1.55
C SER A 222 -3.88 -32.38 0.49
N VAL A 223 -3.66 -31.14 0.92
CA VAL A 223 -3.61 -29.96 0.05
C VAL A 223 -2.17 -29.66 -0.33
N THR A 224 -1.91 -29.65 -1.63
CA THR A 224 -0.67 -29.15 -2.24
C THR A 224 -0.80 -27.65 -2.47
N ILE A 225 0.23 -26.90 -2.09
CA ILE A 225 0.29 -25.44 -2.26
C ILE A 225 1.36 -25.09 -3.28
N ALA A 226 1.00 -24.32 -4.30
CA ALA A 226 1.92 -23.83 -5.31
C ALA A 226 1.80 -22.31 -5.47
N CYS A 227 2.93 -21.59 -5.50
CA CYS A 227 2.99 -20.17 -5.81
C CYS A 227 4.18 -19.93 -6.74
N ALA A 228 3.92 -19.56 -8.00
CA ALA A 228 4.97 -19.38 -8.98
C ALA A 228 5.87 -18.20 -8.61
N GLY A 229 7.20 -18.40 -8.67
CA GLY A 229 8.19 -17.36 -8.38
C GLY A 229 8.39 -17.04 -6.89
N SER A 230 7.68 -17.70 -5.97
CA SER A 230 7.89 -17.49 -4.53
C SER A 230 9.21 -18.09 -4.04
N THR A 231 9.91 -17.39 -3.17
CA THR A 231 11.08 -17.91 -2.45
C THR A 231 10.70 -18.85 -1.30
N ALA A 232 9.56 -18.57 -0.67
CA ALA A 232 8.96 -19.42 0.35
C ALA A 232 7.45 -19.29 0.31
N ILE A 233 6.76 -20.30 0.81
CA ILE A 233 5.30 -20.31 0.97
C ILE A 233 5.00 -20.47 2.44
N ARG A 234 4.15 -19.61 2.98
CA ARG A 234 3.65 -19.67 4.36
C ARG A 234 2.18 -20.01 4.39
N TYR A 235 1.75 -20.80 5.36
CA TYR A 235 0.36 -21.20 5.52
C TYR A 235 -0.07 -21.30 6.97
N THR A 236 -1.39 -21.24 7.21
CA THR A 236 -2.05 -21.38 8.53
C THR A 236 -3.25 -22.31 8.40
N LEU A 237 -3.58 -23.06 9.45
CA LEU A 237 -4.73 -24.01 9.50
C LEU A 237 -5.88 -23.53 10.39
N ASP A 238 -5.67 -22.43 11.11
CA ASP A 238 -6.60 -21.78 12.03
C ASP A 238 -7.37 -20.63 11.37
N GLY A 239 -7.18 -20.42 10.06
CA GLY A 239 -7.73 -19.27 9.34
C GLY A 239 -7.09 -17.92 9.70
N SER A 240 -5.99 -17.87 10.46
CA SER A 240 -5.25 -16.62 10.70
C SER A 240 -4.50 -16.14 9.45
N ASN A 241 -4.07 -14.88 9.43
CA ASN A 241 -3.35 -14.31 8.28
C ASN A 241 -1.94 -14.92 8.16
N PRO A 242 -1.61 -15.66 7.08
CA PRO A 242 -0.30 -16.33 6.95
C PRO A 242 0.88 -15.36 6.78
N LYS A 243 0.63 -14.07 6.51
CA LYS A 243 1.66 -13.04 6.33
C LYS A 243 2.24 -12.52 7.66
N THR A 244 1.44 -12.55 8.72
CA THR A 244 1.71 -11.86 9.99
C THR A 244 1.54 -12.78 11.20
N SER A 245 0.80 -13.88 11.06
CA SER A 245 0.48 -14.77 12.17
C SER A 245 1.72 -15.49 12.71
N PRO A 246 1.91 -15.53 14.04
CA PRO A 246 2.93 -16.38 14.68
C PRO A 246 2.71 -17.88 14.42
N THR A 247 1.47 -18.31 14.16
CA THR A 247 1.13 -19.72 13.88
C THR A 247 1.42 -20.13 12.44
N ALA A 248 1.86 -19.20 11.58
CA ALA A 248 2.14 -19.51 10.19
C ALA A 248 3.33 -20.49 10.08
N LEU A 249 3.15 -21.56 9.31
CA LEU A 249 4.17 -22.57 9.03
C LEU A 249 4.75 -22.36 7.63
N THR A 250 5.99 -22.80 7.43
CA THR A 250 6.62 -22.82 6.10
C THR A 250 6.25 -24.12 5.40
N TYR A 251 5.78 -24.03 4.16
CA TYR A 251 5.40 -25.18 3.35
C TYR A 251 6.63 -25.97 2.91
N SER A 252 6.66 -27.27 3.24
CA SER A 252 7.72 -28.21 2.84
C SER A 252 7.18 -29.49 2.19
N GLY A 253 5.85 -29.64 2.11
CA GLY A 253 5.17 -30.83 1.61
C GLY A 253 3.65 -30.69 1.79
N ALA A 254 2.88 -31.62 1.22
CA ALA A 254 1.42 -31.55 1.25
C ALA A 254 0.87 -31.43 2.68
N VAL A 255 -0.12 -30.55 2.85
CA VAL A 255 -0.68 -30.18 4.15
C VAL A 255 -1.96 -30.97 4.42
N ALA A 256 -2.01 -31.67 5.54
CA ALA A 256 -3.23 -32.34 5.98
C ALA A 256 -4.24 -31.32 6.52
N VAL A 257 -5.46 -31.30 5.95
CA VAL A 257 -6.56 -30.41 6.37
C VAL A 257 -7.72 -31.26 6.88
N SER A 258 -8.09 -31.07 8.14
CA SER A 258 -9.21 -31.78 8.77
C SER A 258 -10.55 -31.15 8.39
N ALA A 259 -11.64 -31.91 8.54
CA ALA A 259 -12.99 -31.41 8.28
C ALA A 259 -13.27 -30.17 9.15
N GLY A 260 -13.81 -29.11 8.55
CA GLY A 260 -14.06 -27.83 9.21
C GLY A 260 -12.84 -26.92 9.41
N GLN A 261 -11.62 -27.32 9.04
CA GLN A 261 -10.44 -26.45 9.11
C GLN A 261 -10.32 -25.53 7.89
N THR A 262 -9.80 -24.32 8.14
CA THR A 262 -9.53 -23.32 7.11
C THR A 262 -8.03 -23.17 6.92
N LEU A 263 -7.55 -23.61 5.76
CA LEU A 263 -6.20 -23.39 5.26
C LEU A 263 -6.13 -22.00 4.60
N ARG A 264 -5.20 -21.16 5.04
CA ARG A 264 -4.79 -19.94 4.31
C ARG A 264 -3.33 -20.02 3.92
N ALA A 265 -2.97 -19.51 2.74
CA ALA A 265 -1.60 -19.53 2.25
C ALA A 265 -1.21 -18.23 1.53
N CYS A 266 0.08 -17.87 1.63
CA CYS A 266 0.70 -16.79 0.86
C CYS A 266 2.12 -17.18 0.41
N GLY A 267 2.51 -16.75 -0.78
CA GLY A 267 3.89 -16.78 -1.25
C GLY A 267 4.63 -15.51 -0.85
N THR A 268 5.90 -15.66 -0.47
CA THR A 268 6.80 -14.57 -0.13
C THR A 268 8.01 -14.56 -1.07
N GLY A 269 8.46 -13.37 -1.46
CA GLY A 269 9.60 -13.18 -2.37
C GLY A 269 10.41 -11.95 -2.01
N ALA A 270 11.73 -12.01 -2.23
CA ALA A 270 12.59 -10.84 -2.07
C ALA A 270 12.46 -9.93 -3.30
N GLY A 271 12.33 -8.61 -3.08
CA GLY A 271 12.27 -7.62 -4.15
C GLY A 271 10.95 -7.60 -4.94
N VAL A 272 9.94 -8.36 -4.52
CA VAL A 272 8.59 -8.39 -5.12
C VAL A 272 7.53 -8.22 -4.04
N VAL A 273 6.35 -7.78 -4.42
CA VAL A 273 5.18 -7.72 -3.53
C VAL A 273 4.70 -9.15 -3.24
N ASN A 274 4.55 -9.48 -1.95
CA ASN A 274 4.04 -10.78 -1.50
C ASN A 274 2.67 -11.08 -2.11
N SER A 275 2.36 -12.36 -2.34
CA SER A 275 1.11 -12.74 -2.98
C SER A 275 -0.10 -12.32 -2.15
N PRO A 276 -1.29 -12.18 -2.76
CA PRO A 276 -2.55 -12.20 -2.00
C PRO A 276 -2.73 -13.53 -1.25
N VAL A 277 -3.74 -13.59 -0.38
CA VAL A 277 -4.00 -14.77 0.46
C VAL A 277 -4.97 -15.71 -0.26
N ALA A 278 -4.54 -16.95 -0.47
CA ALA A 278 -5.41 -18.04 -0.89
C ALA A 278 -6.09 -18.66 0.34
N GLU A 279 -7.35 -19.09 0.20
CA GLU A 279 -8.14 -19.68 1.28
C GLU A 279 -8.86 -20.94 0.79
N TYR A 280 -8.80 -22.00 1.58
CA TYR A 280 -9.54 -23.23 1.39
C TYR A 280 -10.11 -23.70 2.73
N THR A 281 -11.43 -23.88 2.82
CA THR A 281 -12.08 -24.50 3.98
C THR A 281 -12.57 -25.87 3.58
N ARG A 282 -12.11 -26.90 4.29
CA ARG A 282 -12.61 -28.26 4.07
C ARG A 282 -14.02 -28.37 4.66
N PRO A 283 -15.03 -28.81 3.90
CA PRO A 283 -16.36 -29.05 4.42
C PRO A 283 -16.34 -30.03 5.60
N ALA A 284 -17.30 -29.87 6.52
CA ALA A 284 -17.52 -30.79 7.64
C ALA A 284 -17.94 -32.18 7.13
#